data_AF-A0A364Y880-F1
#
_entry.id   AF-A0A364Y880-F1
#
_cell.length_a   1.000
_cell.length_b   1.000
_cell.length_c   1.000
_cell.angle_alpha   90.00
_cell.angle_beta   90.00
_cell.angle_gamma   90.00
#
_symmetry.space_group_name_H-M   'P 1'
#
loop_
_entity.id
_entity.type
_entity.pdbx_description
1 polymer ?
#
loop_
_entity_poly.entity_id
_entity_poly.type
_entity_poly.pdbx_seq_one_letter_code
_entity_poly.pdbx_strand_id
1 'polypeptide(L)'
;MNTMKMKSMFYSLLLSAAALVFLANCAGGKKDEQADHNEHVAHDSTEHAAGSTAPEAASEPQFQADANFQNQLASVFTSYVALKDAFVASDASKVKGEAKETEEALAKVDMKLLSGAAHNDWMNYLSPIQHALKEIQSATDIEAQRKSFSDLSDNLYKSVKAFGLGGRDAFYDYCPMAFNNEGAYWLSDQREIKNPYFGDKMLTCGSVKEKLK
;
A
#
# COMPACT_ATOMS: atom_id res chain seq x y z
N MET A 1 -14.30 -47.32 -39.50
CA MET A 1 -13.80 -45.97 -39.82
C MET A 1 -13.17 -45.40 -38.54
N ASN A 2 -11.84 -45.28 -38.49
CA ASN A 2 -11.05 -44.07 -38.80
C ASN A 2 -11.34 -42.94 -37.77
N THR A 3 -10.40 -42.36 -37.01
CA THR A 3 -8.96 -42.15 -37.23
C THR A 3 -8.25 -41.70 -35.94
N MET A 4 -7.03 -42.18 -35.73
CA MET A 4 -5.97 -41.51 -34.94
C MET A 4 -5.55 -40.21 -35.65
N LYS A 5 -5.27 -39.14 -34.88
CA LYS A 5 -4.42 -37.99 -35.28
C LYS A 5 -3.60 -37.60 -34.05
N MET A 6 -2.37 -38.09 -33.90
CA MET A 6 -1.10 -37.64 -34.51
C MET A 6 -0.64 -36.27 -33.99
N LYS A 7 0.33 -36.33 -33.06
CA LYS A 7 1.14 -35.20 -32.57
C LYS A 7 1.95 -34.63 -33.73
N SER A 8 1.97 -33.31 -33.88
CA SER A 8 2.87 -32.62 -34.81
C SER A 8 3.92 -31.85 -34.01
N MET A 9 5.13 -32.41 -33.97
CA MET A 9 6.37 -31.69 -33.70
C MET A 9 6.59 -30.68 -34.83
N PHE A 10 6.81 -29.42 -34.51
CA PHE A 10 7.42 -28.47 -35.42
C PHE A 10 8.81 -28.12 -34.90
N TYR A 11 9.81 -28.85 -35.40
CA TYR A 11 11.20 -28.40 -35.43
C TYR A 11 11.39 -27.62 -36.73
N SER A 12 11.85 -26.38 -36.65
CA SER A 12 12.36 -25.65 -37.80
C SER A 12 13.63 -24.92 -37.36
N LEU A 13 14.71 -25.32 -37.99
CA LEU A 13 16.10 -24.97 -37.77
C LEU A 13 16.55 -24.14 -38.99
N LEU A 14 16.90 -22.87 -38.82
CA LEU A 14 17.73 -22.06 -39.73
C LEU A 14 18.43 -20.97 -38.89
N LEU A 15 19.72 -21.12 -38.58
CA LEU A 15 20.90 -20.60 -39.29
C LEU A 15 21.19 -19.08 -39.15
N SER A 16 22.14 -18.81 -38.24
CA SER A 16 23.33 -17.95 -38.38
C SER A 16 23.24 -16.45 -38.72
N ALA A 17 23.72 -15.68 -37.72
CA ALA A 17 24.80 -14.69 -37.78
C ALA A 17 24.57 -13.29 -38.35
N ALA A 18 24.70 -12.28 -37.48
CA ALA A 18 25.68 -11.20 -37.65
C ALA A 18 25.88 -10.47 -36.31
N ALA A 19 27.10 -10.52 -35.79
CA ALA A 19 27.55 -9.72 -34.66
C ALA A 19 27.86 -8.30 -35.14
N LEU A 20 27.27 -7.28 -34.51
CA LEU A 20 27.69 -5.89 -34.66
C LEU A 20 28.55 -5.50 -33.47
N VAL A 21 29.84 -5.39 -33.77
CA VAL A 21 30.90 -4.84 -32.92
C VAL A 21 30.64 -3.34 -32.76
N PHE A 22 30.41 -2.87 -31.52
CA PHE A 22 30.61 -1.46 -31.19
C PHE A 22 32.02 -1.30 -30.61
N LEU A 23 32.83 -0.56 -31.37
CA LEU A 23 34.19 -0.16 -31.01
C LEU A 23 34.15 0.86 -29.87
N ALA A 24 34.79 0.52 -28.75
CA ALA A 24 35.25 1.49 -27.78
C ALA A 24 36.57 2.09 -28.27
N ASN A 25 36.64 3.42 -28.37
CA ASN A 25 37.92 4.14 -28.35
C ASN A 25 37.71 5.59 -27.92
N CYS A 26 38.37 5.98 -26.81
CA CYS A 26 39.05 7.26 -26.64
C CYS A 26 39.77 7.24 -25.29
N ALA A 27 41.05 6.84 -25.32
CA ALA A 27 42.02 7.16 -24.29
C ALA A 27 43.29 7.69 -24.96
N GLY A 28 43.72 8.89 -24.55
CA GLY A 28 45.00 9.52 -24.86
C GLY A 28 45.02 10.88 -24.13
N GLY A 29 45.99 11.23 -23.29
CA GLY A 29 47.26 10.59 -22.95
C GLY A 29 47.78 11.08 -21.58
N LYS A 30 48.88 10.45 -21.16
CA LYS A 30 49.55 10.47 -19.85
C LYS A 30 50.33 11.76 -19.54
N LYS A 31 50.69 11.86 -18.24
CA LYS A 31 51.92 12.40 -17.59
C LYS A 31 51.58 13.49 -16.55
N ASP A 32 52.07 13.55 -15.31
CA ASP A 32 53.22 12.95 -14.62
C ASP A 32 52.94 12.79 -13.11
N GLU A 33 53.82 12.05 -12.45
CA GLU A 33 53.93 11.76 -11.02
C GLU A 33 54.63 12.90 -10.26
N GLN A 34 54.10 13.35 -9.11
CA GLN A 34 54.91 13.99 -8.07
C GLN A 34 54.29 13.84 -6.68
N ALA A 35 55.17 13.54 -5.73
CA ALA A 35 54.94 13.19 -4.34
C ALA A 35 54.65 14.39 -3.42
N ASP A 36 54.14 14.04 -2.23
CA ASP A 36 54.31 14.69 -0.93
C ASP A 36 53.50 15.98 -0.67
N HIS A 37 52.52 15.89 0.24
CA HIS A 37 52.58 16.54 1.56
C HIS A 37 51.24 16.40 2.32
N ASN A 38 51.37 15.82 3.52
CA ASN A 38 50.64 16.05 4.77
C ASN A 38 49.42 17.01 4.76
N GLU A 39 48.28 16.59 5.33
CA GLU A 39 47.77 17.06 6.63
C GLU A 39 46.29 16.67 6.86
N HIS A 40 45.99 16.38 8.13
CA HIS A 40 44.69 16.07 8.72
C HIS A 40 43.57 17.05 8.34
N VAL A 41 42.36 16.53 8.06
CA VAL A 41 41.13 16.93 8.77
C VAL A 41 40.15 15.75 8.77
N ALA A 42 39.89 15.21 9.97
CA ALA A 42 38.68 14.44 10.22
C ALA A 42 37.51 15.44 10.34
N HIS A 43 36.49 15.31 9.50
CA HIS A 43 35.22 15.98 9.73
C HIS A 43 34.20 14.92 10.16
N ASP A 44 34.30 14.60 11.45
CA ASP A 44 33.15 14.21 12.25
C ASP A 44 32.22 15.43 12.34
N SER A 45 30.98 15.26 11.93
CA SER A 45 29.86 16.11 12.33
C SER A 45 28.60 15.29 12.12
N THR A 46 28.28 14.55 13.17
CA THR A 46 26.92 14.28 13.60
C THR A 46 25.99 15.48 13.40
N GLU A 47 24.71 15.13 13.24
CA GLU A 47 23.52 15.97 13.27
C GLU A 47 23.05 16.59 11.95
N HIS A 48 22.03 15.96 11.36
CA HIS A 48 20.84 16.73 10.98
C HIS A 48 19.57 15.95 11.34
N ALA A 49 19.05 16.34 12.51
CA ALA A 49 17.65 16.55 12.80
C ALA A 49 16.69 15.34 12.69
N ALA A 50 16.50 14.69 13.84
CA ALA A 50 15.15 14.32 14.24
C ALA A 50 14.27 15.57 14.17
N GLY A 51 13.50 15.70 13.08
CA GLY A 51 12.49 16.73 12.93
C GLY A 51 11.45 16.54 14.01
N SER A 52 11.58 17.30 15.10
CA SER A 52 10.47 17.62 15.99
C SER A 52 9.51 18.51 15.21
N THR A 53 8.73 17.91 14.32
CA THR A 53 7.57 18.57 13.72
C THR A 53 6.57 18.83 14.83
N ALA A 54 6.08 20.07 14.90
CA ALA A 54 4.88 20.42 15.64
C ALA A 54 3.80 19.35 15.44
N PRO A 55 2.92 19.08 16.42
CA PRO A 55 1.87 18.07 16.25
C PRO A 55 1.08 18.41 14.99
N GLU A 56 1.29 17.57 13.97
CA GLU A 56 0.61 17.67 12.69
C GLU A 56 -0.90 17.66 12.98
N ALA A 57 -1.55 18.79 12.71
CA ALA A 57 -2.94 18.99 13.05
C ALA A 57 -3.77 17.94 12.29
N ALA A 58 -4.58 17.18 13.02
CA ALA A 58 -5.44 16.18 12.41
C ALA A 58 -6.49 16.86 11.54
N SER A 59 -6.68 16.35 10.34
CA SER A 59 -7.70 16.79 9.41
C SER A 59 -9.10 16.54 9.95
N GLU A 60 -9.94 17.56 9.86
CA GLU A 60 -11.37 17.45 10.20
C GLU A 60 -12.16 16.69 9.14
N PRO A 61 -13.25 16.00 9.53
CA PRO A 61 -14.18 15.39 8.58
C PRO A 61 -14.84 16.41 7.65
N GLN A 62 -15.17 15.98 6.44
CA GLN A 62 -15.85 16.83 5.45
C GLN A 62 -17.34 17.04 5.76
N PHE A 63 -17.97 16.04 6.37
CA PHE A 63 -19.38 16.07 6.77
C PHE A 63 -19.51 16.01 8.29
N GLN A 64 -20.54 16.70 8.80
CA GLN A 64 -21.04 16.46 10.15
C GLN A 64 -22.00 15.26 10.09
N ALA A 65 -21.48 14.07 10.41
CA ALA A 65 -22.23 12.82 10.39
C ALA A 65 -22.86 12.51 11.76
N ASP A 66 -23.89 11.66 11.77
CA ASP A 66 -24.48 11.14 13.01
C ASP A 66 -23.43 10.39 13.84
N ALA A 67 -23.43 10.58 15.16
CA ALA A 67 -22.46 9.96 16.05
C ALA A 67 -22.55 8.42 16.04
N ASN A 68 -23.74 7.85 15.86
CA ASN A 68 -23.88 6.40 15.74
C ASN A 68 -23.27 5.89 14.43
N PHE A 69 -23.41 6.64 13.33
CA PHE A 69 -22.75 6.31 12.07
C PHE A 69 -21.22 6.31 12.24
N GLN A 70 -20.68 7.36 12.86
CA GLN A 70 -19.24 7.44 13.14
C GLN A 70 -18.73 6.28 14.00
N ASN A 71 -19.50 5.88 15.02
CA ASN A 71 -19.17 4.72 15.86
C ASN A 71 -19.23 3.39 15.10
N GLN A 72 -20.17 3.24 14.17
CA GLN A 72 -20.23 2.07 13.29
C GLN A 72 -19.03 2.05 12.33
N LEU A 73 -18.68 3.18 11.73
CA LEU A 73 -17.49 3.31 10.88
C LEU A 73 -16.19 3.05 11.66
N ALA A 74 -16.09 3.51 12.91
CA ALA A 74 -14.98 3.18 13.81
C ALA A 74 -14.87 1.69 14.12
N SER A 75 -16.00 0.98 14.16
CA SER A 75 -16.01 -0.48 14.29
C SER A 75 -15.49 -1.17 13.02
N VAL A 76 -15.88 -0.69 11.84
CA VAL A 76 -15.31 -1.14 10.55
C VAL A 76 -13.81 -0.88 10.49
N PHE A 77 -13.37 0.31 10.90
CA PHE A 77 -11.96 0.67 10.96
C PHE A 77 -11.17 -0.26 11.90
N THR A 78 -11.74 -0.62 13.05
CA THR A 78 -11.12 -1.57 13.99
C THR A 78 -10.91 -2.95 13.34
N SER A 79 -11.92 -3.48 12.64
CA SER A 79 -11.78 -4.74 11.88
C SER A 79 -10.77 -4.63 10.74
N TYR A 80 -10.75 -3.49 10.03
CA TYR A 80 -9.77 -3.22 8.98
C TYR A 80 -8.33 -3.19 9.52
N VAL A 81 -8.10 -2.66 10.72
CA VAL A 81 -6.76 -2.68 11.35
C VAL A 81 -6.30 -4.10 11.63
N ALA A 82 -7.19 -4.98 12.09
CA ALA A 82 -6.88 -6.40 12.26
C ALA A 82 -6.53 -7.09 10.92
N LEU A 83 -7.27 -6.76 9.85
CA LEU A 83 -6.96 -7.20 8.49
C LEU A 83 -5.59 -6.70 8.02
N LYS A 84 -5.29 -5.41 8.20
CA LYS A 84 -3.97 -4.83 7.91
C LYS A 84 -2.86 -5.57 8.65
N ASP A 85 -3.05 -5.88 9.93
CA ASP A 85 -2.06 -6.60 10.72
C ASP A 85 -1.86 -8.05 10.24
N ALA A 86 -2.91 -8.71 9.72
CA ALA A 86 -2.77 -9.99 9.05
C ALA A 86 -1.94 -9.89 7.76
N PHE A 87 -2.07 -8.80 7.00
CA PHE A 87 -1.22 -8.52 5.84
C PHE A 87 0.25 -8.27 6.20
N VAL A 88 0.50 -7.58 7.32
CA VAL A 88 1.85 -7.39 7.88
C VAL A 88 2.46 -8.75 8.21
N ALA A 89 1.71 -9.63 8.87
CA ALA A 89 2.13 -11.00 9.16
C ALA A 89 2.25 -11.90 7.91
N SER A 90 1.82 -11.43 6.74
CA SER A 90 1.85 -12.16 5.45
C SER A 90 1.13 -13.52 5.51
N ASP A 91 0.09 -13.65 6.32
CA ASP A 91 -0.70 -14.87 6.45
C ASP A 91 -1.96 -14.79 5.58
N ALA A 92 -1.91 -15.38 4.38
CA ALA A 92 -2.99 -15.32 3.41
C ALA A 92 -4.30 -15.97 3.92
N SER A 93 -4.22 -16.98 4.79
CA SER A 93 -5.41 -17.62 5.36
C SER A 93 -6.05 -16.74 6.42
N LYS A 94 -5.25 -16.15 7.30
CA LYS A 94 -5.73 -15.20 8.29
C LYS A 94 -6.33 -13.96 7.62
N VAL A 95 -5.69 -13.44 6.57
CA VAL A 95 -6.20 -12.32 5.76
C VAL A 95 -7.63 -12.59 5.26
N LYS A 96 -7.94 -13.80 4.77
CA LYS A 96 -9.32 -14.15 4.36
C LYS A 96 -10.30 -14.05 5.53
N GLY A 97 -9.90 -14.56 6.70
CA GLY A 97 -10.70 -14.50 7.92
C GLY A 97 -11.00 -13.07 8.34
N GLU A 98 -9.97 -12.23 8.46
CA GLU A 98 -10.14 -10.83 8.88
C GLU A 98 -10.89 -9.97 7.84
N ALA A 99 -10.77 -10.32 6.55
CA ALA A 99 -11.56 -9.68 5.50
C ALA A 99 -13.05 -10.00 5.63
N LYS A 100 -13.39 -11.24 6.01
CA LYS A 100 -14.78 -11.62 6.33
C LYS A 100 -15.30 -10.87 7.55
N GLU A 101 -14.52 -10.78 8.63
CA GLU A 101 -14.89 -10.01 9.82
C GLU A 101 -15.10 -8.52 9.50
N THR A 102 -14.27 -7.95 8.62
CA THR A 102 -14.43 -6.58 8.13
C THR A 102 -15.70 -6.41 7.30
N GLU A 103 -16.04 -7.36 6.43
CA GLU A 103 -17.29 -7.36 5.67
C GLU A 103 -18.52 -7.44 6.60
N GLU A 104 -18.46 -8.27 7.65
CA GLU A 104 -19.53 -8.38 8.65
C GLU A 104 -19.69 -7.11 9.49
N ALA A 105 -18.59 -6.43 9.82
CA ALA A 105 -18.64 -5.12 10.48
C ALA A 105 -19.27 -4.06 9.56
N LEU A 106 -18.88 -4.05 8.28
CA LEU A 106 -19.39 -3.13 7.27
C LEU A 106 -20.90 -3.31 7.04
N ALA A 107 -21.39 -4.55 7.03
CA ALA A 107 -22.81 -4.86 6.86
C ALA A 107 -23.71 -4.32 8.00
N LYS A 108 -23.13 -3.96 9.15
CA LYS A 108 -23.85 -3.40 10.30
C LYS A 108 -23.97 -1.88 10.25
N VAL A 109 -23.33 -1.22 9.28
CA VAL A 109 -23.41 0.24 9.12
C VAL A 109 -24.82 0.62 8.63
N ASP A 110 -25.53 1.44 9.40
CA ASP A 110 -26.86 1.92 9.05
C ASP A 110 -26.76 3.17 8.16
N MET A 111 -26.96 2.96 6.87
CA MET A 111 -26.88 4.01 5.84
C MET A 111 -27.98 5.07 5.97
N LYS A 112 -29.04 4.80 6.73
CA LYS A 112 -30.14 5.76 6.98
C LYS A 112 -29.72 6.89 7.91
N LEU A 113 -28.60 6.73 8.60
CA LEU A 113 -27.98 7.77 9.43
C LEU A 113 -27.29 8.86 8.61
N LEU A 114 -27.18 8.68 7.28
CA LEU A 114 -26.68 9.67 6.34
C LEU A 114 -27.80 10.13 5.40
N SER A 115 -27.71 11.37 4.93
CA SER A 115 -28.63 11.94 3.94
C SER A 115 -27.91 12.86 2.95
N GLY A 116 -28.55 13.17 1.83
CA GLY A 116 -28.03 14.10 0.83
C GLY A 116 -26.66 13.70 0.26
N ALA A 117 -25.74 14.67 0.15
CA ALA A 117 -24.40 14.45 -0.40
C ALA A 117 -23.59 13.42 0.42
N ALA A 118 -23.70 13.45 1.75
CA ALA A 118 -23.01 12.49 2.62
C ALA A 118 -23.43 11.05 2.33
N HIS A 119 -24.73 10.81 2.11
CA HIS A 119 -25.23 9.48 1.73
C HIS A 119 -24.71 9.05 0.36
N ASN A 120 -24.72 9.95 -0.62
CA ASN A 120 -24.23 9.65 -1.97
C ASN A 120 -22.74 9.28 -1.97
N ASP A 121 -21.91 10.03 -1.24
CA ASP A 121 -20.48 9.74 -1.11
C ASP A 121 -20.25 8.41 -0.40
N TRP A 122 -20.99 8.12 0.68
CA TRP A 122 -20.93 6.83 1.32
C TRP A 122 -21.25 5.68 0.36
N MET A 123 -22.29 5.79 -0.46
CA MET A 123 -22.64 4.76 -1.44
C MET A 123 -21.56 4.57 -2.51
N ASN A 124 -20.91 5.66 -2.94
CA ASN A 124 -19.81 5.62 -3.89
C ASN A 124 -18.58 4.90 -3.32
N TYR A 125 -18.32 5.01 -2.01
CA TYR A 125 -17.19 4.34 -1.36
C TYR A 125 -17.52 2.90 -0.95
N LEU A 126 -18.77 2.65 -0.53
CA LEU A 126 -19.23 1.36 -0.03
C LEU A 126 -19.09 0.24 -1.06
N SER A 127 -19.52 0.49 -2.31
CA SER A 127 -19.49 -0.54 -3.35
C SER A 127 -18.07 -1.04 -3.65
N PRO A 128 -17.06 -0.17 -3.88
CA PRO A 128 -15.66 -0.58 -3.99
C PRO A 128 -15.11 -1.30 -2.75
N ILE A 129 -15.46 -0.87 -1.53
CA ILE A 129 -15.03 -1.54 -0.29
C ILE A 129 -15.56 -2.98 -0.27
N GLN A 130 -16.86 -3.17 -0.54
CA GLN A 130 -17.47 -4.50 -0.58
C GLN A 130 -16.85 -5.40 -1.66
N HIS A 131 -16.58 -4.84 -2.83
CA HIS A 131 -15.91 -5.56 -3.91
C HIS A 131 -14.50 -6.00 -3.51
N ALA A 132 -13.68 -5.09 -2.98
CA ALA A 132 -12.33 -5.38 -2.55
C ALA A 132 -12.27 -6.46 -1.46
N LEU A 133 -13.17 -6.42 -0.47
CA LEU A 133 -13.27 -7.44 0.58
C LEU A 133 -13.59 -8.83 0.02
N LYS A 134 -14.45 -8.92 -1.00
CA LYS A 134 -14.77 -10.20 -1.67
C LYS A 134 -13.58 -10.75 -2.45
N GLU A 135 -12.84 -9.88 -3.15
CA GLU A 135 -11.63 -10.28 -3.87
C GLU A 135 -10.52 -10.76 -2.92
N ILE A 136 -10.34 -10.10 -1.76
CA ILE A 136 -9.39 -10.57 -0.74
C ILE A 136 -9.77 -11.96 -0.22
N GLN A 137 -11.06 -12.20 0.02
CA GLN A 137 -11.56 -13.50 0.49
C GLN A 137 -11.41 -14.61 -0.57
N SER A 138 -11.62 -14.29 -1.85
CA SER A 138 -11.56 -15.26 -2.95
C SER A 138 -10.12 -15.62 -3.34
N ALA A 139 -9.20 -14.65 -3.33
CA ALA A 139 -7.80 -14.84 -3.71
C ALA A 139 -7.05 -15.83 -2.78
N THR A 140 -6.21 -16.69 -3.35
CA THR A 140 -5.43 -17.70 -2.59
C THR A 140 -4.00 -17.27 -2.29
N ASP A 141 -3.46 -16.34 -3.07
CA ASP A 141 -2.11 -15.81 -2.88
C ASP A 141 -2.14 -14.41 -2.24
N ILE A 142 -1.12 -14.14 -1.42
CA ILE A 142 -1.02 -12.90 -0.64
C ILE A 142 -0.84 -11.65 -1.53
N GLU A 143 -0.25 -11.79 -2.71
CA GLU A 143 0.02 -10.65 -3.59
C GLU A 143 -1.25 -10.16 -4.28
N ALA A 144 -2.11 -11.08 -4.74
CA ALA A 144 -3.45 -10.74 -5.22
C ALA A 144 -4.30 -10.11 -4.11
N GLN A 145 -4.24 -10.65 -2.89
CA GLN A 145 -4.92 -10.06 -1.74
C GLN A 145 -4.42 -8.64 -1.44
N ARG A 146 -3.11 -8.38 -1.52
CA ARG A 146 -2.51 -7.06 -1.32
C ARG A 146 -3.00 -6.04 -2.35
N LYS A 147 -3.15 -6.46 -3.61
CA LYS A 147 -3.68 -5.59 -4.66
C LYS A 147 -5.10 -5.13 -4.32
N SER A 148 -5.98 -6.07 -3.95
CA SER A 148 -7.34 -5.73 -3.50
C SER A 148 -7.36 -4.95 -2.19
N PHE A 149 -6.41 -5.18 -1.28
CA PHE A 149 -6.27 -4.40 -0.05
C PHE A 149 -5.91 -2.93 -0.32
N SER A 150 -5.16 -2.63 -1.38
CA SER A 150 -4.92 -1.25 -1.81
C SER A 150 -6.23 -0.55 -2.16
N ASP A 151 -7.08 -1.19 -2.97
CA ASP A 151 -8.39 -0.64 -3.36
C ASP A 151 -9.32 -0.46 -2.14
N LEU A 152 -9.31 -1.42 -1.21
CA LEU A 152 -10.02 -1.32 0.06
C LEU A 152 -9.54 -0.09 0.85
N SER A 153 -8.23 0.05 0.99
CA SER A 153 -7.60 1.11 1.78
C SER A 153 -7.92 2.50 1.27
N ASP A 154 -7.88 2.70 -0.05
CA ASP A 154 -8.20 3.99 -0.66
C ASP A 154 -9.65 4.40 -0.44
N ASN A 155 -10.59 3.45 -0.51
CA ASN A 155 -12.01 3.77 -0.34
C ASN A 155 -12.42 3.87 1.14
N LEU A 156 -11.77 3.11 2.02
CA LEU A 156 -11.94 3.30 3.45
C LEU A 156 -11.33 4.63 3.90
N TYR A 157 -10.17 5.03 3.37
CA TYR A 157 -9.60 6.36 3.59
C TYR A 157 -10.59 7.47 3.21
N LYS A 158 -11.21 7.41 2.03
CA LYS A 158 -12.23 8.39 1.61
C LYS A 158 -13.40 8.43 2.60
N SER A 159 -13.83 7.28 3.10
CA SER A 159 -14.90 7.19 4.10
C SER A 159 -14.51 7.84 5.43
N VAL A 160 -13.32 7.52 5.95
CA VAL A 160 -12.79 8.12 7.19
C VAL A 160 -12.59 9.62 7.04
N LYS A 161 -11.99 10.06 5.93
CA LYS A 161 -11.79 11.47 5.61
C LYS A 161 -13.11 12.25 5.51
N ALA A 162 -14.15 11.62 4.96
CA ALA A 162 -15.46 12.24 4.78
C ALA A 162 -16.24 12.36 6.09
N PHE A 163 -16.27 11.30 6.91
CA PHE A 163 -17.21 11.18 8.03
C PHE A 163 -16.56 11.20 9.42
N GLY A 164 -15.27 10.91 9.51
CA GLY A 164 -14.53 10.77 10.76
C GLY A 164 -14.87 9.52 11.57
N LEU A 165 -14.15 9.31 12.67
CA LEU A 165 -14.25 8.10 13.51
C LEU A 165 -14.79 8.36 14.92
N GLY A 166 -15.51 9.47 15.10
CA GLY A 166 -16.18 9.76 16.38
C GLY A 166 -15.20 10.01 17.52
N GLY A 167 -14.07 10.66 17.24
CA GLY A 167 -13.04 11.02 18.23
C GLY A 167 -11.88 10.03 18.32
N ARG A 168 -11.78 9.07 17.39
CA ARG A 168 -10.59 8.22 17.23
C ARG A 168 -9.74 8.77 16.10
N ASP A 169 -8.42 8.73 16.27
CA ASP A 169 -7.53 9.12 15.20
C ASP A 169 -7.22 7.94 14.26
N ALA A 170 -6.95 8.26 13.00
CA ALA A 170 -6.32 7.35 12.04
C ALA A 170 -5.14 8.04 11.33
N PHE A 171 -4.19 7.25 10.85
CA PHE A 171 -3.04 7.72 10.08
C PHE A 171 -3.13 7.18 8.66
N TYR A 172 -2.99 8.06 7.67
CA TYR A 172 -2.92 7.67 6.28
C TYR A 172 -1.46 7.55 5.88
N ASP A 173 -1.01 6.31 5.76
CA ASP A 173 0.38 5.96 5.53
C ASP A 173 0.61 5.67 4.05
N TYR A 174 1.87 5.77 3.61
CA TYR A 174 2.26 5.54 2.21
C TYR A 174 3.63 4.89 2.12
N CYS A 175 3.78 3.86 1.27
CA CYS A 175 5.09 3.32 0.87
C CYS A 175 5.25 3.50 -0.66
N PRO A 176 6.26 4.27 -1.11
CA PRO A 176 6.48 4.52 -2.53
C PRO A 176 6.93 3.29 -3.31
N MET A 177 7.46 2.27 -2.64
CA MET A 177 8.01 1.07 -3.28
C MET A 177 6.97 -0.02 -3.54
N ALA A 178 5.76 0.10 -2.99
CA ALA A 178 4.70 -0.88 -3.21
C ALA A 178 4.39 -1.04 -4.71
N PHE A 179 4.03 -2.26 -5.11
CA PHE A 179 3.64 -2.60 -6.48
C PHE A 179 4.61 -2.09 -7.56
N ASN A 180 5.89 -2.48 -7.48
CA ASN A 180 6.93 -2.09 -8.45
C ASN A 180 7.18 -0.57 -8.52
N ASN A 181 7.18 0.10 -7.36
CA ASN A 181 7.33 1.54 -7.23
C ASN A 181 6.17 2.39 -7.78
N GLU A 182 4.99 1.79 -7.97
CA GLU A 182 3.75 2.55 -8.21
C GLU A 182 3.28 3.25 -6.91
N GLY A 183 3.64 2.67 -5.77
CA GLY A 183 3.28 3.16 -4.45
C GLY A 183 1.86 2.76 -4.04
N ALA A 184 1.62 2.73 -2.73
CA ALA A 184 0.32 2.37 -2.17
C ALA A 184 0.13 2.95 -0.77
N TYR A 185 -1.15 3.15 -0.42
CA TYR A 185 -1.56 3.78 0.82
C TYR A 185 -2.42 2.86 1.68
N TRP A 186 -2.31 3.03 3.00
CA TRP A 186 -3.15 2.32 3.96
C TRP A 186 -3.53 3.21 5.14
N LEU A 187 -4.52 2.78 5.92
CA LEU A 187 -4.83 3.42 7.19
C LEU A 187 -4.19 2.67 8.36
N SER A 188 -3.76 3.39 9.39
CA SER A 188 -3.20 2.83 10.63
C SER A 188 -3.85 3.47 11.86
N ASP A 189 -3.93 2.74 12.96
CA ASP A 189 -4.38 3.22 14.28
C ASP A 189 -3.24 3.82 15.12
N GLN A 190 -2.01 3.72 14.62
CA GLN A 190 -0.80 4.18 15.30
C GLN A 190 0.15 4.86 14.31
N ARG A 191 0.98 5.78 14.82
CA ARG A 191 1.99 6.49 14.01
C ARG A 191 3.13 5.59 13.52
N GLU A 192 3.36 4.47 14.19
CA GLU A 192 4.43 3.54 13.81
C GLU A 192 4.10 2.85 12.48
N ILE A 193 5.01 2.93 11.51
CA ILE A 193 4.84 2.33 10.19
C ILE A 193 5.02 0.81 10.27
N LYS A 194 3.96 0.09 9.92
CA LYS A 194 3.93 -1.37 9.73
C LYS A 194 3.34 -1.69 8.36
N ASN A 195 4.21 -1.94 7.39
CA ASN A 195 3.87 -2.01 5.98
C ASN A 195 3.14 -3.32 5.61
N PRO A 196 1.87 -3.25 5.16
CA PRO A 196 1.08 -4.44 4.81
C PRO A 196 1.46 -5.05 3.45
N TYR A 197 2.18 -4.32 2.60
CA TYR A 197 2.52 -4.74 1.23
C TYR A 197 3.79 -5.59 1.14
N PHE A 198 4.64 -5.56 2.16
CA PHE A 198 5.91 -6.29 2.16
C PHE A 198 6.13 -7.19 3.37
N GLY A 199 5.30 -7.09 4.41
CA GLY A 199 5.49 -7.79 5.67
C GLY A 199 6.89 -7.56 6.24
N ASP A 200 7.51 -8.61 6.78
CA ASP A 200 8.82 -8.51 7.42
C ASP A 200 9.95 -8.01 6.49
N LYS A 201 9.81 -8.13 5.17
CA LYS A 201 10.87 -7.74 4.22
C LYS A 201 11.16 -6.24 4.26
N MET A 202 10.12 -5.42 4.45
CA MET A 202 10.22 -3.96 4.47
C MET A 202 9.19 -3.38 5.44
N LEU A 203 9.14 -3.92 6.65
CA LEU A 203 8.13 -3.59 7.67
C LEU A 203 8.02 -2.08 7.93
N THR A 204 9.15 -1.39 7.92
CA THR A 204 9.24 0.06 8.19
C THR A 204 9.26 0.92 6.91
N CYS A 205 9.04 0.35 5.72
CA CYS A 205 8.90 1.17 4.50
C CYS A 205 7.62 1.98 4.59
N GLY A 206 7.77 3.30 4.67
CA GLY A 206 6.68 4.23 4.46
C GLY A 206 6.82 5.49 5.30
N SER A 207 5.80 6.32 5.22
CA SER A 207 5.68 7.55 6.00
C SER A 207 4.20 7.87 6.21
N VAL A 208 3.88 8.41 7.38
CA VAL A 208 2.58 9.05 7.63
C VAL A 208 2.45 10.25 6.67
N LYS A 209 1.36 10.31 5.93
CA LYS A 209 1.03 11.42 5.02
C LYS A 209 -0.04 12.34 5.59
N GLU A 210 -0.90 11.81 6.45
CA GLU A 210 -1.97 12.57 7.04
C GLU A 210 -2.42 11.93 8.36
N LYS A 211 -2.87 12.77 9.30
CA LYS A 211 -3.62 12.34 10.47
C LYS A 211 -5.09 12.73 10.29
N LEU A 212 -6.00 11.80 10.54
CA LEU A 212 -7.46 11.92 10.41
C LEU A 212 -8.13 11.79 11.79
N LYS A 213 -9.32 12.38 11.94
CA LYS A 213 -10.18 12.28 13.15
C LYS A 213 -11.39 11.36 12.94
#